data_AF-K1YMG4-F1
#
_entry.id   AF-K1YMG4-F1
#
_cell.length_a   1.000
_cell.length_b   1.000
_cell.length_c   1.000
_cell.angle_alpha   90.00
_cell.angle_beta   90.00
_cell.angle_gamma   90.00
#
_symmetry.space_group_name_H-M   'P 1'
#
loop_
_entity.id
_entity.type
_entity.pdbx_description
1 polymer ?
#
loop_
_entity_poly.entity_id
_entity_poly.type
_entity_poly.pdbx_seq_one_letter_code
_entity_poly.pdbx_strand_id
1 'polypeptide(L)' 'MGMPFPLGMKLLVNSESRLIAWAWGINGYATVIGSVLAIAFARFLGFKMVFILSGIIYMLGYLAIRNLKKK' A
#
# COMPACT_ATOMS: atom_id res chain seq x y z
N MET A 1 -9.69 -1.85 2.58
CA MET A 1 -8.27 -1.52 2.82
C MET A 1 -7.48 -2.81 2.95
N GLY A 2 -6.30 -2.90 2.34
CA GLY A 2 -5.43 -4.08 2.49
C GLY A 2 -4.84 -4.20 3.90
N MET A 3 -4.62 -5.43 4.38
CA MET A 3 -4.02 -5.72 5.70
C MET A 3 -2.76 -4.91 6.06
N PRO A 4 -1.82 -4.58 5.14
CA PRO A 4 -0.62 -3.82 5.48
C PRO A 4 -0.89 -2.43 6.06
N PHE A 5 -1.92 -1.73 5.57
CA PHE A 5 -2.15 -0.34 5.95
C PHE A 5 -2.59 -0.18 7.42
N PRO A 6 -3.60 -0.92 7.93
CA PRO A 6 -3.96 -0.88 9.35
C PRO A 6 -2.81 -1.30 10.28
N LEU A 7 -1.96 -2.24 9.86
CA LEU A 7 -0.79 -2.68 10.64
C LEU A 7 0.27 -1.57 10.75
N GLY A 8 0.60 -0.92 9.63
CA GLY A 8 1.50 0.24 9.62
C GLY A 8 0.95 1.42 10.44
N MET A 9 -0.36 1.64 10.38
CA MET A 9 -1.02 2.70 11.15
C MET A 9 -0.90 2.47 12.67
N LYS A 10 -1.05 1.23 13.15
CA LYS A 10 -0.83 0.89 14.57
C LYS A 10 0.61 1.16 15.02
N LEU A 11 1.60 0.93 14.15
CA LEU A 11 2.99 1.26 14.46
C LEU A 11 3.20 2.77 14.53
N LEU A 12 2.63 3.53 13.60
CA LEU A 12 2.72 4.99 13.55
C LEU A 12 2.08 5.66 14.76
N VAL A 13 0.94 5.16 15.24
CA VAL A 13 0.29 5.67 16.45
C VAL A 13 1.25 5.65 17.64
N ASN A 14 2.03 4.58 17.80
CA ASN A 14 2.94 4.39 18.93
C ASN A 14 4.31 5.06 18.75
N SER A 15 4.70 5.42 17.53
CA SER A 15 6.06 5.92 17.22
C SER A 15 6.09 7.38 16.77
N GLU A 16 5.19 7.78 15.86
CA GLU A 16 5.19 9.14 15.30
C GLU A 16 3.79 9.51 14.78
N SER A 17 2.92 9.94 15.69
CA SER A 17 1.51 10.21 15.38
C SER A 17 1.30 11.36 14.39
N ARG A 18 2.29 12.26 14.20
CA ARG A 18 2.23 13.35 13.20
C ARG A 18 2.13 12.83 11.77
N LEU A 19 2.62 11.62 11.51
CA LEU A 19 2.59 10.99 10.18
C LEU A 19 1.24 10.32 9.86
N ILE A 20 0.30 10.25 10.80
CA ILE A 20 -1.01 9.62 10.57
C ILE A 20 -1.79 10.33 9.45
N ALA A 21 -1.82 11.67 9.47
CA ALA A 21 -2.49 12.45 8.43
C ALA A 21 -1.86 12.23 7.04
N TRP A 22 -0.53 12.15 6.99
CA TRP A 22 0.21 11.83 5.76
C TRP A 22 -0.11 10.42 5.23
N ALA A 23 -0.16 9.43 6.11
CA ALA A 23 -0.50 8.06 5.74
C ALA A 23 -1.93 7.95 5.15
N TRP A 24 -2.89 8.69 5.72
CA TRP A 24 -4.23 8.82 5.14
C TRP A 24 -4.24 9.55 3.80
N GLY A 25 -3.48 10.64 3.66
CA GLY A 25 -3.33 11.36 2.39
C GLY A 25 -2.79 10.46 1.26
N ILE A 26 -1.75 9.69 1.56
CA ILE A 26 -1.16 8.74 0.61
C ILE A 26 -2.15 7.60 0.28
N ASN A 27 -2.92 7.11 1.27
CA ASN A 27 -3.95 6.09 1.04
C ASN A 27 -5.04 6.56 0.05
N GLY A 28 -5.50 7.81 0.21
CA GLY A 28 -6.45 8.43 -0.71
C GLY A 28 -5.87 8.55 -2.13
N TYR A 29 -4.66 9.11 -2.25
CA TYR A 29 -3.97 9.25 -3.53
C TYR A 29 -3.76 7.90 -4.24
N ALA A 30 -3.27 6.89 -3.50
CA ALA A 30 -3.01 5.55 -4.04
C ALA A 30 -4.28 4.86 -4.52
N THR A 31 -5.43 5.12 -3.91
CA THR A 31 -6.71 4.55 -4.34
C THR A 31 -7.14 5.12 -5.70
N VAL A 32 -7.02 6.44 -5.88
CA VAL A 32 -7.35 7.11 -7.15
C VAL A 32 -6.40 6.63 -8.25
N ILE A 33 -5.10 6.83 -8.07
CA ILE A 33 -4.10 6.48 -9.09
C ILE A 33 -4.06 4.97 -9.34
N GLY A 34 -4.16 4.16 -8.28
CA GLY A 34 -4.16 2.70 -8.39
C GLY A 34 -5.32 2.17 -9.22
N SER A 35 -6.52 2.75 -9.07
CA SER A 35 -7.69 2.35 -9.89
C SER A 35 -7.47 2.65 -11.38
N VAL A 36 -6.96 3.83 -11.71
CA VAL A 36 -6.68 4.23 -13.10
C VAL A 36 -5.58 3.35 -13.70
N LEU A 37 -4.48 3.13 -12.95
CA LEU A 37 -3.38 2.28 -13.39
C LEU A 37 -3.81 0.81 -13.55
N ALA A 38 -4.67 0.29 -12.68
CA ALA A 38 -5.15 -1.09 -12.79
C ALA A 38 -5.94 -1.31 -14.08
N ILE A 39 -6.81 -0.37 -14.46
CA ILE A 39 -7.57 -0.43 -15.71
C ILE A 39 -6.63 -0.30 -16.92
N ALA A 40 -5.71 0.67 -16.88
CA ALA A 40 -4.73 0.87 -17.95
C ALA A 40 -3.87 -0.39 -18.15
N PHE A 41 -3.29 -0.94 -17.08
CA PHE A 41 -2.47 -2.15 -17.16
C PHE A 41 -3.28 -3.39 -17.54
N ALA A 42 -4.53 -3.53 -17.07
CA ALA A 42 -5.39 -4.60 -17.53
C ALA A 42 -5.61 -4.54 -19.04
N ARG A 43 -5.71 -3.32 -19.60
CA ARG A 43 -5.91 -3.13 -21.04
C ARG A 43 -4.65 -3.42 -21.86
N PHE A 44 -3.47 -2.99 -21.41
CA PHE A 44 -2.21 -3.14 -22.16
C PHE A 44 -1.50 -4.47 -21.91
N LEU A 45 -1.53 -4.99 -20.68
CA LEU A 45 -0.74 -6.13 -20.21
C LEU A 45 -1.61 -7.33 -19.80
N GLY A 46 -2.94 -7.16 -19.78
CA GLY A 46 -3.89 -8.17 -19.32
C GLY A 46 -4.00 -8.26 -17.80
N PHE A 47 -5.10 -8.86 -17.33
CA PHE A 47 -5.39 -8.97 -15.89
C PHE A 47 -4.33 -9.77 -15.11
N LYS A 48 -3.69 -10.78 -15.72
CA LYS A 48 -2.66 -11.59 -15.05
C LYS A 48 -1.52 -10.72 -14.51
N MET A 49 -1.06 -9.74 -15.29
CA MET A 49 0.02 -8.86 -14.89
C MET A 49 -0.40 -7.91 -13.75
N VAL A 50 -1.64 -7.44 -13.77
CA VAL A 50 -2.20 -6.60 -12.69
C VAL A 50 -2.22 -7.35 -11.36
N PHE A 51 -2.61 -8.63 -11.36
CA PHE A 51 -2.57 -9.47 -10.15
C PHE A 51 -1.15 -9.69 -9.63
N ILE A 52 -0.18 -9.96 -10.52
CA ILE A 52 1.22 -10.13 -10.13
C ILE A 52 1.76 -8.83 -9.49
N LEU A 53 1.53 -7.67 -10.12
CA LEU A 53 1.94 -6.37 -9.60
C LEU A 53 1.30 -6.07 -8.25
N SER A 54 0.00 -6.33 -8.10
CA SER A 54 -0.71 -6.19 -6.83
C SER A 54 -0.08 -7.06 -5.73
N GLY A 55 0.22 -8.32 -6.05
CA GLY A 55 0.92 -9.23 -5.14
C GLY A 55 2.29 -8.70 -4.69
N ILE A 56 3.10 -8.19 -5.63
CA ILE A 56 4.41 -7.60 -5.33
C ILE A 56 4.25 -6.40 -4.40
N ILE A 57 3.30 -5.50 -4.67
CA ILE A 57 3.05 -4.31 -3.82
C ILE A 57 2.67 -4.71 -2.40
N TYR A 58 1.80 -5.72 -2.24
CA TYR A 58 1.44 -6.24 -0.92
C TYR A 58 2.63 -6.87 -0.21
N MET A 59 3.49 -7.60 -0.93
CA MET A 59 4.68 -8.22 -0.36
C MET A 59 5.70 -7.17 0.09
N LEU A 60 5.88 -6.08 -0.67
CA LEU A 60 6.70 -4.94 -0.26
C LEU A 60 6.14 -4.26 0.99
N GLY A 61 4.81 -4.08 1.07
CA GLY A 61 4.15 -3.55 2.27
C GLY A 61 4.40 -4.42 3.50
N TYR A 62 4.32 -5.75 3.37
CA TYR A 62 4.65 -6.68 4.44
C TYR A 62 6.11 -6.57 4.87
N LEU A 63 7.06 -6.55 3.93
CA LEU A 63 8.49 -6.41 4.23
C LEU A 63 8.81 -5.07 4.91
N ALA A 64 8.19 -3.98 4.48
CA ALA A 64 8.35 -2.67 5.11
C ALA A 64 7.89 -2.69 6.58
N ILE A 65 6.72 -3.24 6.86
CA ILE A 65 6.20 -3.38 8.23
C ILE A 65 7.09 -4.29 9.07
N ARG A 66 7.56 -5.41 8.50
CA ARG A 66 8.47 -6.33 9.18
C ARG A 66 9.76 -5.64 9.60
N ASN A 67 10.30 -4.78 8.73
CA ASN A 67 11.52 -4.03 9.03
C ASN A 67 11.28 -2.92 10.06
N LEU A 68 10.13 -2.24 10.02
CA LEU A 68 9.76 -1.22 11.01
C LEU A 68 9.54 -1.81 12.39
N LYS A 69 8.94 -3.01 12.49
CA LYS A 69 8.73 -3.70 13.78
C LYS A 69 10.03 -4.19 14.43
N LYS A 70 11.11 -4.35 13.64
CA LYS A 70 12.43 -4.77 14.14
C LYS A 70 13.25 -3.62 14.73
N LYS A 71 12.92 -2.38 14.40
CA LYS A 71 13.48 -1.18 15.03
C LYS A 71 12.68 -0.83 16.27
#